data_AF-X1M5D7-F1
#
_entry.id   AF-X1M5D7-F1
#
_cell.length_a   1.000
_cell.length_b   1.000
_cell.length_c   1.000
_cell.angle_alpha   90.00
_cell.angle_beta   90.00
_cell.angle_gamma   90.00
#
_symmetry.space_group_name_H-M   'P 1'
#
loop_
_entity.id
_entity.type
_entity.pdbx_description
1 polymer ?
#
loop_
_entity_poly.entity_id
_entity_poly.type
_entity_poly.pdbx_seq_one_letter_code
_entity_poly.pdbx_strand_id
1 'polypeptide(L)'
;MQTTFTTKEEITKEYRGLVSAISHRMIQNPEIAKDAAQDAWMEILKSLKTFKGESKISTWIYTIASRVILRQAKNEKVYSTRYLSEYFRNGERE
;
A
#
# COMPACT_ATOMS: atom_id res chain seq x y z
N MET A 1 18.39 18.94 17.50
CA MET A 1 16.99 18.58 17.77
C MET A 1 16.41 18.00 16.49
N GLN A 2 16.31 16.67 16.37
CA GLN A 2 15.76 16.02 15.18
C GLN A 2 14.24 15.96 15.29
N THR A 3 13.55 16.66 14.39
CA THR A 3 12.11 16.53 14.12
C THR A 3 11.80 15.13 13.60
N THR A 4 11.67 14.18 14.52
CA THR A 4 11.01 12.90 14.27
C THR A 4 9.59 13.04 14.84
N PHE A 5 8.63 12.29 14.30
CA PHE A 5 7.29 12.10 14.86
C PHE A 5 6.21 13.13 14.46
N THR A 6 5.67 12.97 13.25
CA THR A 6 4.29 12.47 13.24
C THR A 6 4.40 11.00 13.64
N THR A 7 3.89 10.66 14.81
CA THR A 7 4.23 9.41 15.51
C THR A 7 3.81 8.21 14.66
N LYS A 8 4.58 7.11 14.66
CA LYS A 8 4.26 5.92 13.83
C LYS A 8 2.84 5.44 14.12
N GLU A 9 2.37 5.62 15.35
CA GLU A 9 1.01 5.34 15.79
C GLU A 9 -0.04 6.19 15.06
N GLU A 10 0.23 7.47 14.79
CA GLU A 10 -0.69 8.37 14.08
C GLU A 10 -0.85 7.96 12.62
N ILE A 11 0.30 7.72 11.95
CA ILE A 11 0.31 7.20 10.58
C ILE A 11 -0.39 5.83 10.51
N THR A 12 -0.17 4.97 11.51
CA THR A 12 -0.85 3.68 11.59
C THR A 12 -2.35 3.83 11.73
N LYS A 13 -2.82 4.70 12.62
CA LYS A 13 -4.24 4.92 12.83
C LYS A 13 -4.92 5.48 11.58
N GLU A 14 -4.24 6.38 10.87
CA GLU A 14 -4.80 7.08 9.72
C GLU A 14 -4.79 6.23 8.43
N TYR A 15 -3.71 5.50 8.16
CA TYR A 15 -3.49 4.87 6.85
C TYR A 15 -3.64 3.35 6.83
N ARG A 16 -3.77 2.67 7.97
CA ARG A 16 -4.00 1.21 7.99
C ARG A 16 -5.31 0.83 7.29
N GLY A 17 -6.34 1.67 7.39
CA GLY A 17 -7.59 1.49 6.66
C GLY A 17 -7.42 1.59 5.14
N LEU A 18 -6.61 2.55 4.67
CA LEU A 18 -6.28 2.70 3.25
C LEU A 18 -5.59 1.43 2.70
N VAL A 19 -4.57 0.94 3.40
CA VAL A 19 -3.81 -0.25 2.96
C VAL A 19 -4.67 -1.51 2.94
N SER A 20 -5.53 -1.70 3.96
CA SER A 20 -6.50 -2.79 3.98
C SER A 20 -7.49 -2.69 2.82
N ALA A 21 -8.03 -1.50 2.54
CA ALA A 21 -8.96 -1.29 1.44
C ALA A 21 -8.33 -1.58 0.07
N ILE A 22 -7.07 -1.18 -0.15
CA ILE A 22 -6.33 -1.51 -1.38
C ILE A 22 -6.20 -3.03 -1.49
N SER A 23 -5.80 -3.70 -0.40
CA SER A 23 -5.58 -5.15 -0.43
C SER A 23 -6.85 -5.93 -0.76
N HIS A 24 -7.97 -5.60 -0.12
CA HIS A 24 -9.26 -6.26 -0.39
C HIS A 24 -9.82 -5.96 -1.79
N ARG A 25 -9.44 -4.83 -2.42
CA ARG A 25 -9.80 -4.55 -3.82
C ARG A 25 -8.98 -5.38 -4.79
N MET A 26 -7.75 -5.71 -4.43
CA MET A 26 -6.78 -6.39 -5.29
C MET A 26 -6.84 -7.90 -5.18
N ILE A 27 -7.15 -8.42 -3.99
CA ILE A 27 -7.11 -9.84 -3.64
C ILE A 27 -8.48 -10.26 -3.15
N GLN A 28 -9.10 -11.23 -3.84
CA GLN A 28 -10.45 -11.70 -3.49
C GLN A 28 -10.46 -12.56 -2.22
N ASN A 29 -9.41 -13.32 -1.98
CA ASN A 29 -9.30 -14.13 -0.77
C ASN A 29 -9.01 -13.22 0.44
N PRO A 30 -9.89 -13.18 1.46
CA PRO A 30 -9.76 -12.27 2.59
C PRO A 30 -8.54 -12.55 3.48
N GLU A 31 -8.11 -13.81 3.59
CA GLU A 31 -6.93 -14.19 4.39
C GLU A 31 -5.66 -13.69 3.70
N ILE A 32 -5.52 -13.99 2.41
CA ILE A 32 -4.37 -13.53 1.61
C ILE A 32 -4.36 -11.99 1.52
N ALA A 33 -5.52 -11.35 1.40
CA ALA A 33 -5.62 -9.89 1.42
C ALA A 33 -5.13 -9.32 2.76
N LYS A 34 -5.46 -9.96 3.89
CA LYS A 34 -5.03 -9.52 5.21
C LYS A 34 -3.52 -9.65 5.38
N ASP A 35 -2.93 -10.73 4.90
CA ASP A 35 -1.48 -10.96 4.96
C ASP A 35 -0.73 -9.97 4.05
N ALA A 36 -1.21 -9.76 2.83
CA ALA A 36 -0.64 -8.78 1.91
C ALA A 36 -0.72 -7.34 2.45
N ALA A 37 -1.80 -6.99 3.16
CA ALA A 37 -1.93 -5.70 3.81
C ALA A 37 -0.92 -5.53 4.95
N GLN A 38 -0.65 -6.59 5.72
CA GLN A 38 0.34 -6.56 6.80
C GLN A 38 1.75 -6.37 6.27
N ASP A 39 2.12 -7.13 5.24
CA ASP A 39 3.43 -7.01 4.58
C ASP A 39 3.63 -5.63 3.95
N ALA A 40 2.62 -5.11 3.25
CA ALA A 40 2.64 -3.75 2.73
C ALA A 40 2.87 -2.72 3.85
N TRP A 41 2.19 -2.90 4.99
CA TRP A 41 2.36 -2.02 6.14
C TRP A 41 3.77 -2.08 6.72
N MET A 42 4.34 -3.28 6.86
CA MET A 42 5.72 -3.45 7.33
C MET A 42 6.71 -2.77 6.40
N GLU A 43 6.51 -2.86 5.08
CA GLU A 43 7.36 -2.19 4.09
C GLU A 43 7.23 -0.66 4.20
N ILE A 44 6.02 -0.13 4.31
CA ILE A 44 5.78 1.31 4.52
C ILE A 44 6.54 1.82 5.74
N LEU A 45 6.44 1.12 6.88
CA LEU A 45 7.12 1.53 8.11
C LEU A 45 8.66 1.47 7.99
N LYS A 46 9.20 0.51 7.23
CA LYS A 46 10.64 0.42 6.93
C LYS A 46 11.09 1.58 6.05
N SER A 47 10.32 1.88 5.00
CA SER A 47 10.60 2.95 4.04
C SER A 47 10.24 4.34 4.55
N LEU A 48 9.56 4.49 5.69
CA LEU A 48 9.09 5.80 6.18
C LEU A 48 10.24 6.80 6.37
N LYS A 49 11.43 6.31 6.74
CA LYS A 49 12.64 7.15 6.87
C LYS A 49 13.16 7.70 5.54
N THR A 50 12.75 7.13 4.41
CA THR A 50 13.15 7.56 3.07
C THR A 50 12.14 8.50 2.43
N PHE A 51 11.04 8.81 3.11
CA PHE A 51 10.05 9.75 2.60
C PHE A 51 10.61 11.17 2.57
N LYS A 52 10.71 11.75 1.38
CA LYS A 52 11.31 13.08 1.13
C LYS A 52 10.33 14.25 1.19
N GLY A 53 9.02 14.00 1.34
CA GLY A 53 8.00 15.06 1.34
C GLY A 53 7.68 15.65 -0.04
N GLU A 54 8.17 15.05 -1.13
CA GLU A 54 7.92 15.50 -2.52
C GLU A 54 6.48 15.22 -3.00
N SER A 55 5.71 14.44 -2.24
CA SER A 55 4.29 14.13 -2.49
C SER A 55 3.53 14.06 -1.17
N LYS A 56 2.18 14.01 -1.23
CA LYS A 56 1.38 13.73 -0.02
C LYS A 56 1.75 12.36 0.54
N ILE A 57 1.85 12.25 1.86
CA ILE A 57 2.14 10.96 2.53
C ILE A 57 1.13 9.87 2.14
N SER A 58 -0.14 10.24 1.94
CA SER A 58 -1.19 9.35 1.44
C SER A 58 -0.88 8.76 0.06
N THR A 59 -0.33 9.58 -0.85
CA THR A 59 0.06 9.16 -2.20
C THR A 59 1.27 8.24 -2.13
N TRP A 60 2.27 8.60 -1.34
CA TRP A 60 3.46 7.78 -1.15
C TRP A 60 3.14 6.40 -0.53
N ILE A 61 2.26 6.36 0.48
CA ILE A 61 1.74 5.12 1.08
C ILE A 61 0.98 4.29 0.04
N TYR A 62 0.10 4.92 -0.75
CA TYR A 62 -0.64 4.24 -1.80
C TYR A 62 0.29 3.56 -2.81
N THR A 63 1.36 4.24 -3.23
CA THR A 63 2.34 3.70 -4.18
C THR A 63 3.05 2.46 -3.63
N ILE A 64 3.54 2.51 -2.38
CA ILE A 64 4.21 1.37 -1.75
C ILE A 64 3.22 0.21 -1.54
N ALA A 65 2.05 0.50 -0.96
CA ALA A 65 1.03 -0.51 -0.71
C ALA A 65 0.62 -1.23 -1.99
N SER A 66 0.26 -0.46 -3.03
CA SER A 66 -0.15 -1.01 -4.32
C SER A 66 0.94 -1.89 -4.94
N ARG A 67 2.21 -1.45 -4.89
CA ARG A 67 3.34 -2.25 -5.41
C ARG A 67 3.52 -3.56 -4.65
N VAL A 68 3.45 -3.54 -3.32
CA VAL A 68 3.65 -4.75 -2.49
C VAL A 68 2.48 -5.72 -2.66
N ILE A 69 1.26 -5.23 -2.58
CA ILE A 69 0.04 -6.04 -2.71
C ILE A 69 -0.06 -6.61 -4.13
N LEU A 70 0.26 -5.83 -5.17
CA LEU A 70 0.27 -6.32 -6.55
C LEU A 70 1.25 -7.47 -6.73
N ARG A 71 2.44 -7.35 -6.15
CA ARG A 71 3.47 -8.39 -6.22
C ARG A 71 2.97 -9.70 -5.58
N GLN A 72 2.34 -9.61 -4.42
CA GLN A 72 1.77 -10.79 -3.75
C GLN A 72 0.60 -11.40 -4.50
N ALA A 73 -0.35 -10.56 -4.94
CA ALA A 73 -1.48 -11.01 -5.75
C ALA A 73 -1.01 -11.72 -7.02
N LYS A 74 0.08 -11.23 -7.64
CA LYS A 74 0.70 -11.85 -8.82
C LYS A 74 1.25 -13.25 -8.53
N ASN A 75 1.99 -13.39 -7.44
CA ASN A 75 2.60 -14.67 -7.04
C ASN A 75 1.55 -15.73 -6.71
N GLU A 76 0.48 -15.33 -6.03
CA GLU A 76 -0.60 -16.21 -5.60
C GLU A 76 -1.68 -16.47 -6.68
N LYS A 77 -1.60 -15.79 -7.83
CA LYS A 77 -2.61 -15.81 -8.90
C LYS A 77 -4.03 -15.36 -8.49
N VAL A 78 -4.16 -14.58 -7.41
CA VAL A 78 -5.43 -14.22 -6.73
C VAL A 78 -5.96 -12.82 -7.06
N TYR A 79 -5.63 -12.29 -8.23
CA TYR A 79 -5.94 -10.90 -8.60
C TYR A 79 -7.42 -10.68 -8.96
N SER A 80 -7.94 -9.53 -8.55
CA SER A 80 -9.16 -8.95 -9.13
C SER A 80 -8.89 -8.47 -10.56
N THR A 81 -9.60 -9.06 -11.54
CA THR A 81 -9.52 -8.67 -12.96
C THR A 81 -9.80 -7.17 -13.16
N ARG A 82 -10.74 -6.62 -12.38
CA ARG A 82 -11.10 -5.20 -12.43
C ARG A 82 -9.95 -4.29 -12.00
N TYR A 83 -9.30 -4.59 -10.88
CA TYR A 83 -8.20 -3.76 -10.38
C TYR A 83 -7.01 -3.76 -11.33
N LEU A 84 -6.61 -4.93 -11.85
CA LEU A 84 -5.51 -5.01 -12.82
C LEU A 84 -5.80 -4.12 -14.05
N SER A 85 -7.03 -4.17 -14.56
CA SER A 85 -7.42 -3.36 -15.72
C SER A 85 -7.36 -1.85 -15.46
N GLU A 86 -7.75 -1.40 -14.27
CA GLU A 86 -7.72 0.02 -13.88
C GLU A 86 -6.28 0.49 -13.57
N TYR A 87 -5.47 -0.34 -12.91
CA TYR A 87 -4.07 -0.04 -12.61
C TYR A 87 -3.23 0.13 -13.88
N PHE A 88 -3.32 -0.81 -14.83
CA PHE A 88 -2.60 -0.68 -16.11
C PHE A 88 -3.09 0.52 -16.93
N ARG A 89 -4.40 0.80 -16.93
CA ARG A 89 -4.97 1.96 -17.63
C ARG A 89 -4.55 3.30 -17.02
N ASN A 90 -4.32 3.36 -15.72
CA ASN A 90 -3.91 4.58 -15.02
C ASN A 90 -2.38 4.77 -14.96
N GLY A 91 -1.59 3.69 -15.06
CA GLY A 91 -0.13 3.74 -15.08
C GLY A 91 0.49 4.28 -16.38
N GLU A 92 -0.33 4.51 -17.42
CA GLU A 92 0.10 5.16 -18.68
C GLU A 92 -0.02 6.69 -18.64
N ARG A 93 -0.36 7.28 -17.49
CA ARG A 93 -0.60 8.73 -17.34
C ARG A 93 0.36 9.46 -16.39
N GLU A 94 1.43 8.81 -15.95
CA GLU A 94 2.53 9.46 -15.21
C GLU A 94 3.80 9.55 -16.07
#